data_AF-A0A2M6GE13-F1
#
_entry.id   AF-A0A2M6GE13-F1
#
_cell.length_a   1.000
_cell.length_b   1.000
_cell.length_c   1.000
_cell.angle_alpha   90.00
_cell.angle_beta   90.00
_cell.angle_gamma   90.00
#
_symmetry.space_group_name_H-M   'P 1'
#
loop_
_entity.id
_entity.type
_entity.pdbx_description
1 polymer ?
#
loop_
_entity_poly.entity_id
_entity_poly.type
_entity_poly.pdbx_seq_one_letter_code
_entity_poly.pdbx_strand_id
1 'polypeptide(L)'
;MRLVEAGIPVNLEYESKTKFQDTDLKGYNVIAEIPGSDKKLKNEIVMLGGHLDSWHTGTGATDNAAGCAVMMEAVRILKAVNAKPKRTVRIALWSGEEQGIYGSRNYVKNHFADPATMELKPEHSLVSAYFNLDNGTGKIRGIYTQGNEAVNPIFQQWLAPFKATVTNRNTGGTDHLSFDAVGIPGFQFVQDAIEYSTRTHHTNQDTYERLQPDDLKQASVIVASFVYNAANRKEKLPRKPLPQKKDA
;
A
#
# COMPACT_ATOMS: atom_id res chain seq x y z
N MET A 1 34.74 9.08 -1.43
CA MET A 1 35.41 7.83 -1.00
C MET A 1 36.81 8.21 -0.51
N ARG A 2 37.13 7.98 0.78
CA ARG A 2 38.31 8.57 1.44
C ARG A 2 39.65 8.32 0.73
N LEU A 3 39.82 7.16 0.08
CA LEU A 3 41.04 6.82 -0.65
C LEU A 3 41.23 7.68 -1.92
N VAL A 4 40.15 7.92 -2.67
CA VAL A 4 40.16 8.82 -3.84
C VAL A 4 40.39 10.27 -3.40
N GLU A 5 39.76 10.69 -2.29
CA GLU A 5 39.94 12.03 -1.71
C GLU A 5 41.38 12.26 -1.20
N ALA A 6 42.07 11.20 -0.77
CA ALA A 6 43.46 11.24 -0.33
C ALA A 6 44.50 11.12 -1.47
N GLY A 7 44.05 11.11 -2.74
CA GLY A 7 44.94 10.97 -3.90
C GLY A 7 45.58 9.58 -4.04
N ILE A 8 45.04 8.58 -3.34
CA ILE A 8 45.52 7.20 -3.41
C ILE A 8 44.85 6.53 -4.63
N PRO A 9 45.61 5.98 -5.59
CA PRO A 9 45.03 5.27 -6.73
C PRO A 9 44.19 4.07 -6.28
N VAL A 10 43.00 3.93 -6.82
CA VAL A 10 42.10 2.81 -6.56
C VAL A 10 41.74 2.14 -7.87
N ASN A 11 42.01 0.83 -7.94
CA ASN A 11 41.60 -0.01 -9.05
C ASN A 11 40.38 -0.84 -8.64
N LEU A 12 39.35 -0.86 -9.47
CA LEU A 12 38.14 -1.66 -9.30
C LEU A 12 38.00 -2.59 -10.49
N GLU A 13 37.76 -3.87 -10.23
CA GLU A 13 37.29 -4.83 -11.21
C GLU A 13 35.89 -5.28 -10.81
N TYR A 14 34.98 -5.34 -11.78
CA TYR A 14 33.58 -5.70 -11.57
C TYR A 14 33.11 -6.62 -12.70
N GLU A 15 32.47 -7.73 -12.33
CA GLU A 15 31.85 -8.67 -13.26
C GLU A 15 30.35 -8.78 -12.93
N SER A 16 29.49 -8.61 -13.94
CA SER A 16 28.04 -8.80 -13.81
C SER A 16 27.57 -9.82 -14.83
N LYS A 17 27.01 -10.92 -14.35
CA LYS A 17 26.38 -11.96 -15.19
C LYS A 17 24.88 -11.91 -14.99
N THR A 18 24.19 -11.29 -15.93
CA THR A 18 22.73 -11.12 -15.89
C THR A 18 22.08 -11.90 -17.02
N LYS A 19 20.98 -12.59 -16.71
CA LYS A 19 20.11 -13.22 -17.70
C LYS A 19 18.70 -12.69 -17.49
N PHE A 20 18.09 -12.16 -18.55
CA PHE A 20 16.68 -11.80 -18.55
C PHE A 20 15.83 -13.08 -18.62
N GLN A 21 14.76 -13.12 -17.83
CA GLN A 21 13.76 -14.19 -17.86
C GLN A 21 12.52 -13.63 -18.55
N ASP A 22 12.37 -13.92 -19.83
CA ASP A 22 11.33 -13.39 -20.72
C ASP A 22 10.33 -14.45 -21.20
N THR A 23 10.46 -15.67 -20.69
CA THR A 23 9.60 -16.81 -21.05
C THR A 23 8.17 -16.68 -20.54
N ASP A 24 7.96 -16.01 -19.41
CA ASP A 24 6.64 -15.64 -18.89
C ASP A 24 6.72 -14.28 -18.18
N LEU A 25 6.01 -13.30 -18.72
CA LEU A 25 5.95 -11.94 -18.21
C LEU A 25 4.66 -11.66 -17.44
N LYS A 26 3.81 -12.68 -17.22
CA LYS A 26 2.53 -12.51 -16.53
C LYS A 26 2.71 -12.43 -15.02
N GLY A 27 2.28 -11.32 -14.44
CA GLY A 27 2.03 -11.18 -13.01
C GLY A 27 0.58 -11.54 -12.65
N TYR A 28 0.35 -11.98 -11.41
CA TYR A 28 -0.96 -12.40 -10.92
C TYR A 28 -1.30 -11.70 -9.61
N ASN A 29 -2.28 -10.80 -9.65
CA ASN A 29 -2.81 -10.16 -8.46
C ASN A 29 -3.83 -11.08 -7.77
N VAL A 30 -3.84 -11.08 -6.44
CA VAL A 30 -4.83 -11.83 -5.63
C VAL A 30 -5.85 -10.85 -5.07
N ILE A 31 -7.14 -11.04 -5.40
CA ILE A 31 -8.23 -10.17 -4.97
C ILE A 31 -9.27 -10.97 -4.19
N ALA A 32 -9.77 -10.43 -3.08
CA ALA A 32 -10.89 -11.00 -2.34
C ALA A 32 -11.78 -9.90 -1.74
N GLU A 33 -13.01 -10.24 -1.35
CA GLU A 33 -14.00 -9.26 -0.89
C GLU A 33 -14.82 -9.72 0.33
N ILE A 34 -15.19 -8.74 1.16
CA ILE A 34 -16.36 -8.81 2.05
C ILE A 34 -17.47 -7.97 1.39
N PRO A 35 -18.57 -8.58 0.91
CA PRO A 35 -19.66 -7.85 0.27
C PRO A 35 -20.31 -6.81 1.20
N GLY A 36 -20.60 -5.64 0.65
CA GLY A 36 -21.31 -4.58 1.38
C GLY A 36 -22.75 -4.96 1.71
N SER A 37 -23.23 -4.54 2.89
CA SER A 37 -24.54 -4.88 3.41
C SER A 37 -25.65 -3.88 3.03
N ASP A 38 -25.30 -2.66 2.64
CA ASP A 38 -26.27 -1.60 2.35
C ASP A 38 -26.77 -1.67 0.90
N LYS A 39 -28.08 -1.56 0.69
CA LYS A 39 -28.68 -1.70 -0.65
C LYS A 39 -28.18 -0.68 -1.66
N LYS A 40 -27.83 0.53 -1.21
CA LYS A 40 -27.37 1.64 -2.06
C LYS A 40 -25.84 1.68 -2.14
N LEU A 41 -25.15 1.38 -1.04
CA LEU A 41 -23.69 1.55 -0.95
C LEU A 41 -22.89 0.29 -1.25
N LYS A 42 -23.51 -0.90 -1.34
CA LYS A 42 -22.78 -2.17 -1.54
C LYS A 42 -21.91 -2.24 -2.80
N ASN A 43 -22.23 -1.45 -3.82
CA ASN A 43 -21.44 -1.39 -5.05
C ASN A 43 -20.26 -0.41 -4.96
N GLU A 44 -20.21 0.45 -3.94
CA GLU A 44 -19.04 1.26 -3.63
C GLU A 44 -18.01 0.42 -2.87
N ILE A 45 -16.74 0.77 -3.02
CA ILE A 45 -15.62 -0.08 -2.60
C ILE A 45 -14.68 0.71 -1.70
N VAL A 46 -14.25 0.09 -0.60
CA VAL A 46 -13.06 0.48 0.16
C VAL A 46 -12.01 -0.60 -0.05
N MET A 47 -10.82 -0.21 -0.51
CA MET A 47 -9.76 -1.14 -0.80
C MET A 47 -8.64 -1.07 0.24
N LEU A 48 -7.96 -2.20 0.44
CA LEU A 48 -6.75 -2.32 1.23
C LEU A 48 -5.78 -3.28 0.55
N GLY A 49 -4.47 -3.11 0.73
CA GLY A 49 -3.50 -4.00 0.09
C GLY A 49 -2.04 -3.79 0.49
N GLY A 50 -1.23 -4.71 -0.04
CA GLY A 50 0.23 -4.74 0.00
C GLY A 50 0.70 -5.62 -1.16
N HIS A 51 2.00 -5.75 -1.39
CA HIS A 51 2.50 -6.59 -2.48
C HIS A 51 2.98 -7.95 -2.01
N LEU A 52 2.78 -8.94 -2.86
CA LEU A 52 3.00 -10.36 -2.62
C LEU A 52 4.33 -10.84 -3.19
N ASP A 53 4.89 -10.13 -4.18
CA ASP A 53 6.25 -10.37 -4.65
C ASP A 53 7.30 -9.79 -3.70
N SER A 54 8.55 -10.23 -3.88
CA SER A 54 9.70 -9.76 -3.11
C SER A 54 11.00 -10.01 -3.89
N TRP A 55 12.12 -9.49 -3.39
CA TRP A 55 13.44 -9.81 -3.92
C TRP A 55 13.93 -11.19 -3.49
N HIS A 56 14.53 -11.90 -4.45
CA HIS A 56 14.93 -13.31 -4.34
C HIS A 56 16.09 -13.59 -3.35
N THR A 57 16.77 -12.56 -2.84
CA THR A 57 17.94 -12.75 -1.97
C THR A 57 17.57 -13.04 -0.52
N GLY A 58 16.34 -12.73 -0.10
CA GLY A 58 15.77 -13.03 1.21
C GLY A 58 14.48 -13.85 1.08
N THR A 59 13.60 -13.73 2.07
CA THR A 59 12.26 -14.37 2.06
C THR A 59 11.11 -13.36 1.96
N GLY A 60 11.40 -12.07 1.75
CA GLY A 60 10.37 -11.04 1.60
C GLY A 60 9.53 -10.81 2.86
N ALA A 61 10.08 -11.07 4.05
CA ALA A 61 9.30 -11.12 5.28
C ALA A 61 8.79 -9.73 5.67
N THR A 62 9.69 -8.76 5.77
CA THR A 62 9.39 -7.35 6.03
C THR A 62 8.99 -6.60 4.76
N ASP A 63 9.33 -7.14 3.59
CA ASP A 63 9.06 -6.55 2.28
C ASP A 63 8.55 -7.61 1.27
N ASN A 64 7.25 -7.92 1.23
CA ASN A 64 6.18 -7.32 2.03
C ASN A 64 5.15 -8.36 2.53
N ALA A 65 5.64 -9.52 2.98
CA ALA A 65 4.79 -10.50 3.66
C ALA A 65 4.15 -9.92 4.94
N ALA A 66 4.83 -9.01 5.64
CA ALA A 66 4.32 -8.31 6.80
C ALA A 66 3.06 -7.50 6.48
N GLY A 67 3.09 -6.65 5.44
CA GLY A 67 1.94 -5.86 5.01
C GLY A 67 0.81 -6.75 4.49
N CYS A 68 1.13 -7.76 3.66
CA CYS A 68 0.15 -8.77 3.22
C CYS A 68 -0.56 -9.42 4.41
N ALA A 69 0.19 -9.89 5.42
CA ALA A 69 -0.37 -10.53 6.61
C ALA A 69 -1.25 -9.57 7.41
N VAL A 70 -0.84 -8.31 7.57
CA VAL A 70 -1.63 -7.28 8.26
C VAL A 70 -2.94 -7.00 7.52
N MET A 71 -2.92 -6.89 6.19
CA MET A 71 -4.12 -6.65 5.39
C MET A 71 -5.08 -7.83 5.44
N MET A 72 -4.57 -9.06 5.32
CA MET A 72 -5.37 -10.27 5.47
C MET A 72 -5.98 -10.39 6.86
N GLU A 73 -5.21 -10.07 7.89
CA GLU A 73 -5.67 -10.10 9.28
C GLU A 73 -6.74 -9.03 9.55
N ALA A 74 -6.61 -7.83 8.95
CA ALA A 74 -7.65 -6.81 9.04
C ALA A 74 -9.00 -7.32 8.48
N VAL A 75 -8.97 -7.99 7.32
CA VAL A 75 -10.17 -8.64 6.74
C VAL A 75 -10.69 -9.75 7.66
N ARG A 76 -9.80 -10.58 8.23
CA ARG A 76 -10.17 -11.65 9.16
C ARG A 76 -10.83 -11.10 10.43
N ILE A 77 -10.31 -10.01 11.01
CA ILE A 77 -10.87 -9.32 12.18
C ILE A 77 -12.31 -8.88 11.89
N LEU A 78 -12.54 -8.20 10.76
CA LEU A 78 -13.88 -7.76 10.37
C LEU A 78 -14.87 -8.93 10.27
N LYS A 79 -14.44 -10.07 9.69
CA LYS A 79 -15.27 -11.28 9.63
C LYS A 79 -15.51 -11.87 11.03
N ALA A 80 -14.48 -11.94 11.88
CA ALA A 80 -14.56 -12.55 13.19
C ALA A 80 -15.51 -11.81 14.14
N VAL A 81 -15.58 -10.48 14.03
CA VAL A 81 -16.53 -9.65 14.81
C VAL A 81 -17.91 -9.54 14.15
N ASN A 82 -18.16 -10.27 13.06
CA ASN A 82 -19.38 -10.23 12.26
C ASN A 82 -19.73 -8.80 11.80
N ALA A 83 -18.72 -8.02 11.42
CA ALA A 83 -18.90 -6.68 10.89
C ALA A 83 -19.71 -6.74 9.58
N LYS A 84 -20.67 -5.82 9.45
CA LYS A 84 -21.48 -5.65 8.24
C LYS A 84 -21.18 -4.28 7.62
N PRO A 85 -20.04 -4.14 6.91
CA PRO A 85 -19.69 -2.87 6.29
C PRO A 85 -20.74 -2.50 5.23
N LYS A 86 -21.14 -1.22 5.17
CA LYS A 86 -22.13 -0.77 4.18
C LYS A 86 -21.62 -0.89 2.74
N ARG A 87 -20.35 -0.51 2.52
CA ARG A 87 -19.61 -0.68 1.26
C ARG A 87 -18.91 -2.02 1.21
N THR A 88 -18.62 -2.50 0.00
CA THR A 88 -17.77 -3.68 -0.18
C THR A 88 -16.35 -3.35 0.25
N VAL A 89 -15.74 -4.25 1.02
CA VAL A 89 -14.32 -4.19 1.37
C VAL A 89 -13.56 -5.14 0.47
N ARG A 90 -12.62 -4.64 -0.33
CA ARG A 90 -11.84 -5.42 -1.29
C ARG A 90 -10.36 -5.41 -0.91
N ILE A 91 -9.81 -6.57 -0.60
CA ILE A 91 -8.36 -6.74 -0.39
C ILE A 91 -7.69 -7.07 -1.74
N ALA A 92 -6.51 -6.51 -1.95
CA ALA A 92 -5.65 -6.83 -3.07
C ALA A 92 -4.22 -7.10 -2.60
N LEU A 93 -3.66 -8.23 -2.99
CA LEU A 93 -2.24 -8.53 -2.85
C LEU A 93 -1.61 -8.45 -4.25
N TRP A 94 -0.77 -7.44 -4.46
CA TRP A 94 -0.27 -7.08 -5.78
C TRP A 94 0.95 -7.91 -6.16
N SER A 95 1.08 -8.23 -7.44
CA SER A 95 2.29 -8.82 -7.98
C SER A 95 3.05 -7.76 -8.77
N GLY A 96 4.37 -7.80 -8.69
CA GLY A 96 5.24 -7.00 -9.51
C GLY A 96 5.43 -5.57 -8.99
N GLU A 97 5.31 -5.38 -7.68
CA GLU A 97 5.56 -4.10 -7.04
C GLU A 97 7.03 -3.70 -7.22
N GLU A 98 7.93 -4.66 -6.98
CA GLU A 98 9.36 -4.42 -6.90
C GLU A 98 9.98 -4.02 -8.24
N GLN A 99 9.35 -4.42 -9.35
CA GLN A 99 9.76 -4.03 -10.71
C GLN A 99 9.15 -2.69 -11.15
N GLY A 100 8.29 -2.09 -10.32
CA GLY A 100 7.74 -0.76 -10.51
C GLY A 100 6.21 -0.71 -10.47
N ILE A 101 5.60 -1.24 -9.39
CA ILE A 101 4.17 -1.21 -9.08
C ILE A 101 3.29 -1.74 -10.23
N TYR A 102 3.77 -2.77 -10.95
CA TYR A 102 3.14 -3.27 -12.18
C TYR A 102 1.75 -3.84 -11.93
N GLY A 103 1.55 -4.62 -10.86
CA GLY A 103 0.27 -5.22 -10.51
C GLY A 103 -0.81 -4.17 -10.27
N SER A 104 -0.54 -3.23 -9.36
CA SER A 104 -1.50 -2.16 -9.04
C SER A 104 -1.68 -1.18 -10.19
N ARG A 105 -0.63 -0.81 -10.93
CA ARG A 105 -0.74 0.04 -12.13
C ARG A 105 -1.63 -0.59 -13.19
N ASN A 106 -1.40 -1.87 -13.49
CA ASN A 106 -2.19 -2.61 -14.47
C ASN A 106 -3.66 -2.69 -14.04
N TYR A 107 -3.91 -3.00 -12.76
CA TYR A 107 -5.25 -3.06 -12.22
C TYR A 107 -5.96 -1.70 -12.31
N VAL A 108 -5.33 -0.62 -11.86
CA VAL A 108 -5.90 0.73 -11.92
C VAL A 108 -6.16 1.17 -13.35
N LYS A 109 -5.22 0.94 -14.27
CA LYS A 109 -5.37 1.24 -15.69
C LYS A 109 -6.57 0.54 -16.31
N ASN A 110 -6.77 -0.74 -15.96
CA ASN A 110 -7.82 -1.56 -16.55
C ASN A 110 -9.19 -1.34 -15.92
N HIS A 111 -9.28 -0.98 -14.64
CA HIS A 111 -10.55 -0.78 -13.95
C HIS A 111 -10.99 0.67 -13.80
N PHE A 112 -10.06 1.62 -13.60
CA PHE A 112 -10.41 2.97 -13.15
C PHE A 112 -10.03 4.05 -14.14
N ALA A 113 -8.78 4.12 -14.59
CA ALA A 113 -8.32 5.11 -15.56
C ALA A 113 -6.87 4.84 -15.94
N ASP A 114 -6.47 5.18 -17.16
CA ASP A 114 -5.05 5.26 -17.52
C ASP A 114 -4.49 6.62 -17.07
N PRO A 115 -3.46 6.69 -16.21
CA PRO A 115 -2.88 7.96 -15.78
C PRO A 115 -2.27 8.78 -16.93
N ALA A 116 -1.96 8.17 -18.08
CA ALA A 116 -1.47 8.87 -19.25
C ALA A 116 -2.57 9.61 -20.03
N THR A 117 -3.80 9.11 -20.02
CA THR A 117 -4.93 9.72 -20.76
C THR A 117 -5.93 10.43 -19.85
N MET A 118 -5.99 10.02 -18.57
CA MET A 118 -7.01 10.41 -17.59
C MET A 118 -8.45 10.15 -18.06
N GLU A 119 -8.64 9.17 -18.96
CA GLU A 119 -9.96 8.68 -19.33
C GLU A 119 -10.55 7.83 -18.20
N LEU A 120 -11.53 8.39 -17.49
CA LEU A 120 -12.14 7.75 -16.34
C LEU A 120 -13.14 6.68 -16.78
N LYS A 121 -12.97 5.46 -16.24
CA LYS A 121 -13.91 4.36 -16.38
C LYS A 121 -15.02 4.45 -15.31
N PRO A 122 -16.20 3.86 -15.55
CA PRO A 122 -17.32 3.94 -14.60
C PRO A 122 -16.98 3.49 -13.17
N GLU A 123 -16.16 2.43 -13.02
CA GLU A 123 -15.75 1.89 -11.72
C GLU A 123 -14.92 2.86 -10.88
N HIS A 124 -14.24 3.84 -11.51
CA HIS A 124 -13.45 4.86 -10.80
C HIS A 124 -14.26 5.59 -9.72
N SER A 125 -15.51 5.91 -10.05
CA SER A 125 -16.42 6.63 -9.16
C SER A 125 -16.92 5.79 -7.96
N LEU A 126 -16.77 4.47 -8.04
CA LEU A 126 -17.23 3.53 -7.00
C LEU A 126 -16.22 3.41 -5.86
N VAL A 127 -14.94 3.70 -6.10
CA VAL A 127 -13.90 3.55 -5.08
C VAL A 127 -13.90 4.74 -4.11
N SER A 128 -13.99 4.47 -2.82
CA SER A 128 -13.85 5.51 -1.79
C SER A 128 -12.40 5.82 -1.50
N ALA A 129 -11.58 4.79 -1.27
CA ALA A 129 -10.15 4.90 -1.01
C ALA A 129 -9.44 3.56 -1.12
N TYR A 130 -8.12 3.61 -1.22
CA TYR A 130 -7.19 2.49 -1.08
C TYR A 130 -6.23 2.76 0.09
N PHE A 131 -6.10 1.80 1.01
CA PHE A 131 -5.17 1.85 2.13
C PHE A 131 -4.05 0.83 1.95
N ASN A 132 -2.81 1.29 2.05
CA ASN A 132 -1.60 0.49 1.84
C ASN A 132 -0.79 0.38 3.12
N LEU A 133 -0.08 -0.73 3.27
CA LEU A 133 0.96 -0.91 4.28
C LEU A 133 2.13 -1.62 3.64
N ASP A 134 3.26 -0.93 3.61
CA ASP A 134 4.44 -1.39 2.91
C ASP A 134 5.66 -0.58 3.38
N ASN A 135 6.20 -0.92 4.56
CA ASN A 135 7.44 -0.34 5.13
C ASN A 135 7.88 -1.17 6.35
N GLY A 136 7.91 -2.49 6.21
CA GLY A 136 8.41 -3.37 7.25
C GLY A 136 7.38 -3.76 8.31
N THR A 137 7.88 -3.96 9.53
CA THR A 137 7.16 -4.72 10.57
C THR A 137 6.74 -3.90 11.79
N GLY A 138 7.15 -2.64 11.87
CA GLY A 138 6.95 -1.82 13.07
C GLY A 138 5.51 -1.34 13.22
N LYS A 139 5.22 -0.78 14.41
CA LYS A 139 3.91 -0.20 14.73
C LYS A 139 3.49 0.85 13.72
N ILE A 140 2.20 0.88 13.40
CA ILE A 140 1.62 2.04 12.71
C ILE A 140 1.62 3.23 13.69
N ARG A 141 2.34 4.29 13.30
CA ARG A 141 2.44 5.57 14.01
C ARG A 141 1.55 6.65 13.43
N GLY A 142 1.00 6.42 12.24
CA GLY A 142 0.21 7.43 11.57
C GLY A 142 -0.17 7.07 10.14
N ILE A 143 -0.61 8.07 9.39
CA ILE A 143 -0.95 7.94 7.98
C ILE A 143 -0.57 9.19 7.19
N TYR A 144 -0.05 9.01 5.99
CA TYR A 144 0.18 10.08 5.02
C TYR A 144 -1.14 10.40 4.31
N THR A 145 -1.56 11.66 4.28
CA THR A 145 -2.77 12.07 3.55
C THR A 145 -2.53 12.27 2.06
N GLN A 146 -1.29 12.09 1.58
CA GLN A 146 -0.91 12.32 0.18
C GLN A 146 -1.34 13.71 -0.31
N GLY A 147 -1.21 14.73 0.55
CA GLY A 147 -1.60 16.12 0.25
C GLY A 147 -3.10 16.36 0.21
N ASN A 148 -3.93 15.38 0.57
CA ASN A 148 -5.38 15.54 0.68
C ASN A 148 -5.76 16.08 2.06
N GLU A 149 -5.64 17.40 2.26
CA GLU A 149 -5.88 18.01 3.58
C GLU A 149 -7.33 17.84 4.06
N ALA A 150 -8.28 17.63 3.15
CA ALA A 150 -9.69 17.43 3.48
C ALA A 150 -9.95 16.14 4.28
N VAL A 151 -9.04 15.16 4.25
CA VAL A 151 -9.16 13.95 5.09
C VAL A 151 -8.56 14.11 6.49
N ASN A 152 -7.84 15.19 6.78
CA ASN A 152 -7.19 15.42 8.07
C ASN A 152 -8.11 15.26 9.28
N PRO A 153 -9.23 16.01 9.40
CA PRO A 153 -10.09 15.91 10.56
C PRO A 153 -10.71 14.51 10.70
N ILE A 154 -10.94 13.82 9.57
CA ILE A 154 -11.47 12.46 9.55
C ILE A 154 -10.46 11.48 10.12
N PHE A 155 -9.21 11.53 9.64
CA PHE A 155 -8.17 10.60 10.08
C PHE A 155 -7.69 10.90 11.50
N GLN A 156 -7.68 12.17 11.92
CA GLN A 156 -7.41 12.54 13.31
C GLN A 156 -8.45 11.93 14.26
N GLN A 157 -9.73 12.00 13.89
CA GLN A 157 -10.80 11.35 14.66
C GLN A 157 -10.59 9.83 14.74
N TRP A 158 -10.23 9.19 13.62
CA TRP A 158 -10.04 7.73 13.58
C TRP A 158 -8.78 7.25 14.31
N LEU A 159 -7.73 8.05 14.34
CA LEU A 159 -6.47 7.72 15.03
C LEU A 159 -6.43 8.11 16.50
N ALA A 160 -7.36 8.95 16.97
CA ALA A 160 -7.40 9.40 18.37
C ALA A 160 -7.34 8.26 19.40
N PRO A 161 -8.07 7.13 19.26
CA PRO A 161 -7.98 6.00 20.21
C PRO A 161 -6.61 5.32 20.23
N PHE A 162 -5.86 5.42 19.13
CA PHE A 162 -4.56 4.76 18.93
C PHE A 162 -3.37 5.67 19.28
N LYS A 163 -3.62 6.95 19.60
CA LYS A 163 -2.58 7.96 19.86
C LYS A 163 -1.55 8.05 18.72
N ALA A 164 -2.05 7.99 17.48
CA ALA A 164 -1.27 8.05 16.25
C ALA A 164 -1.54 9.35 15.48
N THR A 165 -0.66 9.68 14.54
CA THR A 165 -0.59 11.02 13.93
C THR A 165 -1.05 11.03 12.47
N VAL A 166 -1.64 12.14 12.03
CA VAL A 166 -1.90 12.41 10.62
C VAL A 166 -0.85 13.38 10.10
N THR A 167 -0.27 13.11 8.93
CA THR A 167 0.68 14.01 8.28
C THR A 167 0.24 14.37 6.86
N ASN A 168 0.35 15.65 6.51
CA ASN A 168 0.05 16.15 5.16
C ASN A 168 1.15 15.85 4.13
N ARG A 169 2.24 15.21 4.58
CA ARG A 169 3.32 14.83 3.69
C ARG A 169 2.88 13.73 2.72
N ASN A 170 3.60 13.66 1.62
CA ASN A 170 3.53 12.54 0.71
C ASN A 170 4.61 11.52 1.07
N THR A 171 4.36 10.28 0.71
CA THR A 171 5.34 9.21 0.58
C THR A 171 5.13 8.53 -0.77
N GLY A 172 6.07 7.67 -1.16
CA GLY A 172 6.03 6.98 -2.45
C GLY A 172 6.70 5.62 -2.40
N GLY A 173 6.94 5.07 -3.58
CA GLY A 173 7.59 3.76 -3.75
C GLY A 173 6.70 2.57 -3.41
N THR A 174 5.38 2.70 -3.52
CA THR A 174 4.45 1.56 -3.31
C THR A 174 3.08 1.81 -3.95
N ASP A 175 2.20 0.81 -3.90
CA ASP A 175 1.00 0.63 -4.71
C ASP A 175 -0.08 1.72 -4.53
N HIS A 176 -0.10 2.44 -3.41
CA HIS A 176 -1.07 3.55 -3.23
C HIS A 176 -0.91 4.64 -4.28
N LEU A 177 0.30 4.79 -4.84
CA LEU A 177 0.59 5.72 -5.92
C LEU A 177 -0.20 5.42 -7.19
N SER A 178 -0.48 4.14 -7.49
CA SER A 178 -1.28 3.77 -8.66
C SER A 178 -2.68 4.38 -8.59
N PHE A 179 -3.29 4.37 -7.40
CA PHE A 179 -4.62 4.95 -7.16
C PHE A 179 -4.58 6.48 -7.14
N ASP A 180 -3.61 7.06 -6.44
CA ASP A 180 -3.48 8.52 -6.34
C ASP A 180 -3.20 9.16 -7.71
N ALA A 181 -2.45 8.47 -8.58
CA ALA A 181 -2.14 8.91 -9.94
C ALA A 181 -3.37 9.11 -10.84
N VAL A 182 -4.52 8.54 -10.48
CA VAL A 182 -5.78 8.73 -11.20
C VAL A 182 -6.83 9.47 -10.37
N GLY A 183 -6.44 10.07 -9.24
CA GLY A 183 -7.35 10.83 -8.37
C GLY A 183 -8.31 9.95 -7.55
N ILE A 184 -7.98 8.67 -7.32
CA ILE A 184 -8.60 7.88 -6.27
C ILE A 184 -7.78 8.08 -4.98
N PRO A 185 -8.38 8.38 -3.81
CA PRO A 185 -7.63 8.55 -2.57
C PRO A 185 -6.85 7.28 -2.21
N GLY A 186 -5.55 7.27 -2.45
CA GLY A 186 -4.61 6.22 -2.05
C GLY A 186 -3.76 6.70 -0.88
N PHE A 187 -3.65 5.91 0.18
CA PHE A 187 -2.91 6.29 1.38
C PHE A 187 -1.96 5.18 1.81
N GLN A 188 -0.83 5.58 2.38
CA GLN A 188 0.16 4.70 2.99
C GLN A 188 0.22 5.00 4.49
N PHE A 189 0.21 3.96 5.32
CA PHE A 189 0.42 4.13 6.75
C PHE A 189 1.90 4.44 7.05
N VAL A 190 2.13 5.24 8.09
CA VAL A 190 3.45 5.53 8.65
C VAL A 190 3.78 4.41 9.64
N GLN A 191 4.88 3.69 9.44
CA GLN A 191 5.36 2.66 10.36
C GLN A 191 6.67 3.06 11.06
N ASP A 192 6.89 2.55 12.27
CA ASP A 192 8.23 2.52 12.84
C ASP A 192 9.16 1.74 11.92
N ALA A 193 10.30 2.33 11.58
CA ALA A 193 11.24 1.71 10.64
C ALA A 193 11.85 0.42 11.18
N ILE A 194 12.03 0.30 12.51
CA ILE A 194 12.76 -0.81 13.16
C ILE A 194 14.16 -0.99 12.55
N GLU A 195 14.30 -1.85 11.54
CA GLU A 195 15.54 -2.06 10.77
C GLU A 195 15.29 -2.06 9.24
N TYR A 196 14.13 -1.57 8.78
CA TYR A 196 13.68 -1.67 7.39
C TYR A 196 14.74 -1.15 6.42
N SER A 197 15.05 0.14 6.47
CA SER A 197 16.01 0.77 5.55
C SER A 197 17.49 0.51 5.88
N THR A 198 17.78 -0.06 7.04
CA THR A 198 19.17 -0.22 7.51
C THR A 198 19.66 -1.66 7.41
N ARG A 199 18.75 -2.64 7.35
CA ARG A 199 19.12 -4.04 7.41
C ARG A 199 18.28 -4.98 6.58
N THR A 200 16.95 -4.80 6.50
CA THR A 200 16.09 -5.84 5.89
C THR A 200 15.74 -5.54 4.44
N HIS A 201 15.26 -4.34 4.13
CA HIS A 201 14.77 -3.93 2.81
C HIS A 201 15.77 -4.27 1.68
N HIS A 202 15.33 -5.10 0.75
CA HIS A 202 16.08 -5.56 -0.43
C HIS A 202 17.40 -6.28 -0.11
N THR A 203 17.48 -6.94 1.05
CA THR A 203 18.68 -7.69 1.46
C THR A 203 18.39 -9.17 1.71
N ASN A 204 19.45 -9.96 1.80
CA ASN A 204 19.37 -11.36 2.26
C ASN A 204 19.10 -11.51 3.77
N GLN A 205 18.91 -10.40 4.50
CA GLN A 205 18.54 -10.40 5.91
C GLN A 205 17.03 -10.23 6.12
N ASP A 206 16.26 -10.11 5.02
CA ASP A 206 14.81 -10.02 5.10
C ASP A 206 14.19 -11.40 5.35
N THR A 207 14.16 -11.79 6.63
CA THR A 207 13.70 -13.10 7.08
C THR A 207 12.59 -13.02 8.11
N TYR A 208 11.85 -14.12 8.29
CA TYR A 208 10.71 -14.22 9.21
C TYR A 208 11.03 -13.74 10.64
N GLU A 209 12.23 -14.03 11.14
CA GLU A 209 12.69 -13.68 12.48
C GLU A 209 12.77 -12.16 12.72
N ARG A 210 12.69 -11.35 11.65
CA ARG A 210 12.68 -9.89 11.74
C ARG A 210 11.33 -9.33 12.12
N LEU A 211 10.26 -10.09 11.93
CA LEU A 211 8.90 -9.64 12.22
C LEU A 211 8.70 -9.41 13.72
N GLN A 212 8.00 -8.32 14.04
CA GLN A 212 7.60 -7.88 15.38
C GLN A 212 6.11 -8.23 15.58
N PRO A 213 5.76 -9.38 16.19
CA PRO A 213 4.40 -9.89 16.13
C PRO A 213 3.36 -8.97 16.79
N ASP A 214 3.70 -8.32 17.90
CA ASP A 214 2.77 -7.43 18.59
C ASP A 214 2.53 -6.12 17.84
N ASP A 215 3.52 -5.66 17.07
CA ASP A 215 3.39 -4.49 16.20
C ASP A 215 2.49 -4.80 15.01
N LEU A 216 2.64 -5.99 14.40
CA LEU A 216 1.75 -6.44 13.34
C LEU A 216 0.30 -6.57 13.83
N LYS A 217 0.07 -7.11 15.03
CA LYS A 217 -1.28 -7.15 15.64
C LYS A 217 -1.86 -5.75 15.80
N GLN A 218 -1.07 -4.80 16.28
CA GLN A 218 -1.50 -3.40 16.42
C GLN A 218 -1.84 -2.79 15.06
N ALA A 219 -1.01 -3.03 14.05
CA ALA A 219 -1.24 -2.58 12.69
C ALA A 219 -2.55 -3.13 12.13
N SER A 220 -2.83 -4.43 12.30
CA SER A 220 -4.07 -5.07 11.85
C SER A 220 -5.32 -4.45 12.46
N VAL A 221 -5.30 -4.10 13.75
CA VAL A 221 -6.43 -3.45 14.42
C VAL A 221 -6.67 -2.04 13.85
N ILE A 222 -5.61 -1.27 13.59
CA ILE A 222 -5.73 0.08 13.00
C ILE A 222 -6.26 -0.02 11.57
N VAL A 223 -5.69 -0.89 10.73
CA VAL A 223 -6.14 -1.10 9.35
C VAL A 223 -7.60 -1.53 9.31
N ALA A 224 -8.01 -2.51 10.14
CA ALA A 224 -9.39 -2.94 10.24
C ALA A 224 -10.33 -1.79 10.63
N SER A 225 -9.91 -0.95 11.59
CA SER A 225 -10.67 0.21 12.04
C SER A 225 -10.84 1.26 10.94
N PHE A 226 -9.77 1.55 10.19
CA PHE A 226 -9.79 2.48 9.06
C PHE A 226 -10.72 2.01 7.94
N VAL A 227 -10.57 0.75 7.54
CA VAL A 227 -11.38 0.14 6.49
C VAL A 227 -12.84 0.09 6.89
N TYR A 228 -13.15 -0.32 8.14
CA TYR A 228 -14.51 -0.33 8.64
C TYR A 228 -15.11 1.07 8.70
N ASN A 229 -14.38 2.06 9.21
CA ASN A 229 -14.88 3.43 9.30
C ASN A 229 -15.15 3.99 7.90
N ALA A 230 -14.21 3.87 6.96
CA ALA A 230 -14.40 4.29 5.58
C ALA A 230 -15.59 3.59 4.91
N ALA A 231 -15.76 2.29 5.13
CA ALA A 231 -16.85 1.52 4.54
C ALA A 231 -18.23 1.90 5.10
N ASN A 232 -18.29 2.50 6.30
CA ASN A 232 -19.54 2.87 6.98
C ASN A 232 -19.88 4.36 6.95
N ARG A 233 -18.97 5.22 6.46
CA ARG A 233 -19.26 6.65 6.26
C ARG A 233 -20.50 6.86 5.39
N LYS A 234 -21.23 7.94 5.62
CA LYS A 234 -22.33 8.34 4.72
C LYS A 234 -21.80 8.64 3.32
N GLU A 235 -20.73 9.42 3.25
CA GLU A 235 -20.08 9.85 2.01
C GLU A 235 -18.72 9.16 1.84
N LYS A 236 -18.30 8.97 0.58
CA LYS A 236 -16.93 8.56 0.25
C LYS A 236 -15.92 9.56 0.83
N LEU A 237 -14.67 9.15 0.97
CA LEU A 237 -13.62 10.08 1.40
C LEU A 237 -13.48 11.23 0.39
N PRO A 238 -13.28 12.48 0.87
CA PRO A 238 -12.98 13.61 0.01
C PRO A 238 -11.83 13.30 -0.94
N ARG A 239 -11.95 13.76 -2.19
CA ARG A 239 -10.92 13.59 -3.22
C ARG A 239 -10.21 14.91 -3.46
N LYS A 240 -8.92 14.83 -3.79
CA LYS A 240 -8.20 15.95 -4.43
C LYS A 240 -8.80 16.24 -5.81
N PRO A 241 -8.55 17.42 -6.39
CA PRO A 241 -8.75 17.63 -7.82
C PRO A 241 -8.05 16.54 -8.64
N LEU A 242 -8.62 16.19 -9.79
CA LEU A 242 -7.99 15.20 -10.67
C LEU A 242 -6.58 15.65 -11.05
N PRO A 243 -5.60 14.73 -11.05
CA PRO A 243 -4.26 15.03 -11.56
C PRO A 243 -4.32 15.57 -12.99
N GLN A 244 -3.44 16.52 -13.30
CA GLN A 244 -3.26 16.94 -14.68
C GLN A 244 -2.68 15.79 -15.49
N LYS A 245 -3.08 15.71 -16.77
CA LYS A 245 -2.48 14.77 -17.72
C LYS A 245 -0.98 15.05 -17.76
N LYS A 246 -0.15 14.01 -17.58
CA LYS A 246 1.29 14.17 -17.81
C LYS A 246 1.49 14.40 -19.31
N ASP A 247 2.11 15.50 -19.67
CA ASP A 247 2.58 15.70 -21.05
C ASP A 247 3.53 14.54 -21.39
N ALA A 248 3.28 13.92 -22.54
CA ALA A 248 4.00 12.73 -23.00
C ALA A 248 5.44 13.06 -23.41
#